data_AF-A0A9P1BP67-F1
#
_entry.id   AF-A0A9P1BP67-F1
#
_cell.length_a   1.000
_cell.length_b   1.000
_cell.length_c   1.000
_cell.angle_alpha   90.00
_cell.angle_beta   90.00
_cell.angle_gamma   90.00
#
_symmetry.space_group_name_H-M   'P 1'
#
loop_
_entity.id
_entity.type
_entity.pdbx_description
1 polymer ?
#
loop_
_entity_poly.entity_id
_entity_poly.type
_entity_poly.pdbx_seq_one_letter_code
_entity_poly.pdbx_strand_id
1 'polypeptide(L)'
;MSSPSLRHAAQRGVDIEEAGHAETAIAVVFLGPLLVLCILNTTAGLLFGNPGHLSWMSTLAGVISSVARLSFLLLLPFRAADGRSFMLKVITKLVATMSLPAVMSIGVSAHLDDHVALWTVHLTFLSFHLTFVVALFFALIGINGTLALPGGKCMLHFFLARQDLFSKRSSTTAASESETE
;
A
#
# COMPACT_ATOMS: atom_id res chain seq x y z
N MET A 1 18.00 -0.01 24.52
CA MET A 1 17.38 1.27 24.97
C MET A 1 16.20 1.56 24.07
N SER A 2 14.97 1.52 24.61
CA SER A 2 13.74 1.79 23.88
C SER A 2 13.65 3.28 23.50
N SER A 3 13.46 3.58 22.21
CA SER A 3 13.21 4.93 21.71
C SER A 3 12.07 5.61 22.48
N PRO A 4 12.12 6.93 22.76
CA PRO A 4 11.01 7.67 23.39
C PRO A 4 9.67 7.50 22.66
N SER A 5 9.70 7.27 21.34
CA SER A 5 8.52 6.99 20.52
C SER A 5 7.87 5.63 20.82
N LEU A 6 8.68 4.59 21.08
CA LEU A 6 8.19 3.26 21.45
C LEU A 6 7.50 3.27 22.81
N ARG A 7 7.98 4.11 23.73
CA ARG A 7 7.40 4.24 25.08
C ARG A 7 6.00 4.88 25.04
N HIS A 8 5.77 5.82 24.13
CA HIS A 8 4.44 6.41 23.91
C HIS A 8 3.47 5.48 23.17
N ALA A 9 3.98 4.58 22.33
CA ALA A 9 3.15 3.59 21.64
C ALA A 9 2.80 2.39 22.54
N ALA A 10 3.73 1.92 23.37
CA ALA A 10 3.47 0.92 24.40
C ALA A 10 2.48 1.42 25.48
N GLN A 11 2.53 2.71 25.83
CA GLN A 11 1.53 3.36 26.70
C GLN A 11 0.12 3.39 26.11
N ARG A 12 -0.04 3.16 24.79
CA ARG A 12 -1.34 3.01 24.13
C ARG A 12 -1.78 1.55 23.94
N GLY A 13 -1.09 0.60 24.56
CA GLY A 13 -1.43 -0.82 24.51
C GLY A 13 -1.22 -1.48 23.15
N VAL A 14 -0.40 -0.87 22.28
CA VAL A 14 -0.04 -1.46 20.99
C VAL A 14 1.15 -2.37 21.21
N ASP A 15 0.93 -3.67 21.06
CA ASP A 15 1.99 -4.68 21.08
C ASP A 15 2.80 -4.58 19.77
N ILE A 16 4.08 -4.22 19.88
CA ILE A 16 4.95 -3.87 18.73
C ILE A 16 6.02 -4.95 18.51
N GLU A 17 6.18 -5.89 19.45
CA GLU A 17 7.33 -6.77 19.47
C GLU A 17 7.24 -7.89 18.40
N GLU A 18 6.02 -8.30 18.02
CA GLU A 18 5.81 -9.39 17.06
C GLU A 18 5.40 -8.92 15.64
N ALA A 19 5.04 -7.64 15.47
CA ALA A 19 4.53 -7.12 14.20
C ALA A 19 5.62 -6.85 13.13
N GLY A 20 6.90 -6.77 13.52
CA GLY A 20 7.96 -6.24 12.64
C GLY A 20 8.37 -7.17 11.48
N HIS A 21 8.46 -8.47 11.71
CA HIS A 21 9.03 -9.40 10.72
C HIS A 21 8.00 -9.94 9.74
N ALA A 22 6.81 -10.31 10.22
CA ALA A 22 5.74 -10.82 9.37
C ALA A 22 5.21 -9.75 8.40
N GLU A 23 5.00 -8.51 8.86
CA GLU A 23 4.52 -7.41 8.01
C GLU A 23 5.53 -7.04 6.92
N THR A 24 6.84 -7.09 7.23
CA THR A 24 7.90 -6.81 6.25
C THR A 24 7.96 -7.91 5.18
N ALA A 25 7.85 -9.17 5.59
CA ALA A 25 7.84 -10.29 4.65
C ALA A 25 6.65 -10.20 3.68
N ILE A 26 5.46 -9.86 4.18
CA ILE A 26 4.26 -9.65 3.36
C ILE A 26 4.51 -8.58 2.29
N ALA A 27 5.02 -7.41 2.68
CA ALA A 27 5.29 -6.36 1.69
C ALA A 27 6.29 -6.80 0.62
N VAL A 28 7.34 -7.53 0.97
CA VAL A 28 8.31 -8.04 -0.02
C VAL A 28 7.67 -9.09 -0.94
N VAL A 29 6.90 -10.03 -0.36
CA VAL A 29 6.22 -11.11 -1.11
C VAL A 29 5.19 -10.56 -2.09
N PHE A 30 4.49 -9.48 -1.75
CA PHE A 30 3.51 -8.87 -2.66
C PHE A 30 4.14 -7.84 -3.61
N LEU A 31 5.03 -6.98 -3.11
CA LEU A 31 5.60 -5.89 -3.90
C LEU A 31 6.67 -6.36 -4.88
N GLY A 32 7.41 -7.42 -4.56
CA GLY A 32 8.44 -8.00 -5.43
C GLY A 32 7.88 -8.49 -6.77
N PRO A 33 6.92 -9.44 -6.78
CA PRO A 33 6.28 -9.89 -8.02
C PRO A 33 5.60 -8.75 -8.79
N LEU A 34 4.95 -7.81 -8.09
CA LEU A 34 4.35 -6.63 -8.72
C LEU A 34 5.38 -5.70 -9.37
N LEU A 35 6.58 -5.57 -8.78
CA LEU A 35 7.68 -4.83 -9.37
C LEU A 35 8.18 -5.53 -10.63
N VAL A 36 8.40 -6.84 -10.59
CA VAL A 36 8.84 -7.62 -11.75
C VAL A 36 7.82 -7.52 -12.89
N LEU A 37 6.54 -7.71 -12.60
CA LEU A 37 5.46 -7.59 -13.58
C LEU A 37 5.40 -6.18 -14.19
N CYS A 38 5.60 -5.15 -13.37
CA CYS A 38 5.62 -3.76 -13.82
C CYS A 38 6.81 -3.47 -14.75
N ILE A 39 7.99 -3.98 -14.41
CA ILE A 39 9.19 -3.86 -15.25
C ILE A 39 8.94 -4.57 -16.58
N LEU A 40 8.48 -5.82 -16.55
CA LEU A 40 8.19 -6.59 -17.77
C LEU A 40 7.16 -5.89 -18.67
N ASN A 41 6.07 -5.38 -18.08
CA ASN A 41 5.03 -4.67 -18.83
C ASN A 41 5.57 -3.36 -19.44
N THR A 42 6.37 -2.62 -18.68
CA THR A 42 7.00 -1.38 -19.17
C THR A 42 8.01 -1.67 -20.28
N THR A 43 8.84 -2.70 -20.13
CA THR A 43 9.80 -3.14 -21.15
C THR A 43 9.08 -3.62 -22.41
N ALA A 44 7.99 -4.39 -22.27
CA ALA A 44 7.18 -4.81 -23.40
C ALA A 44 6.56 -3.60 -24.12
N GLY A 45 6.05 -2.61 -23.38
CA GLY A 45 5.54 -1.36 -23.94
C GLY A 45 6.62 -0.56 -24.68
N LEU A 46 7.86 -0.55 -24.18
CA LEU A 46 8.98 0.12 -24.86
C LEU A 46 9.44 -0.61 -26.13
N LEU A 47 9.42 -1.94 -26.12
CA LEU A 47 9.91 -2.76 -27.24
C LEU A 47 8.86 -2.94 -28.36
N PHE A 48 7.59 -3.09 -27.99
CA PHE A 48 6.50 -3.46 -28.91
C PHE A 48 5.42 -2.38 -29.02
N GLY A 49 5.50 -1.30 -28.24
CA GLY A 49 4.47 -0.27 -28.20
C GLY A 49 4.40 0.52 -29.50
N ASN A 50 3.19 0.71 -30.00
CA ASN A 50 2.94 1.66 -31.08
C ASN A 50 3.20 3.10 -30.59
N PRO A 51 3.68 4.01 -31.47
CA PRO A 51 4.08 5.38 -31.12
C PRO A 51 2.91 6.33 -30.81
N GLY A 52 1.77 5.82 -30.33
CA GLY A 52 0.64 6.63 -29.92
C GLY A 52 0.92 7.42 -28.64
N HIS A 53 0.37 8.63 -28.55
CA HIS A 53 0.55 9.52 -27.39
C HIS A 53 0.14 8.88 -26.04
N LEU A 54 -0.96 8.11 -26.02
CA LEU A 54 -1.41 7.39 -24.82
C LEU A 54 -0.45 6.28 -24.39
N SER A 55 0.17 5.58 -25.36
CA SER A 55 1.18 4.54 -25.11
C SER A 55 2.39 5.13 -24.38
N TRP A 56 2.87 6.29 -24.83
CA TRP A 56 3.99 6.99 -24.20
C TRP A 56 3.70 7.38 -22.75
N MET A 57 2.53 7.96 -22.46
CA MET A 57 2.16 8.35 -21.10
C MET A 57 2.07 7.15 -20.16
N SER A 58 1.48 6.04 -20.62
CA SER A 58 1.39 4.81 -19.82
C SER A 58 2.76 4.20 -19.54
N THR A 59 3.66 4.26 -20.52
CA THR A 59 5.04 3.77 -20.40
C THR A 59 5.82 4.62 -19.40
N LEU A 60 5.74 5.94 -19.51
CA LEU A 60 6.39 6.87 -18.58
C LEU A 60 5.88 6.65 -17.15
N ALA A 61 4.56 6.51 -16.97
CA ALA A 61 3.96 6.20 -15.68
C ALA A 61 4.46 4.86 -15.12
N GLY A 62 4.61 3.84 -15.97
CA GLY A 62 5.19 2.54 -15.62
C GLY A 62 6.65 2.63 -15.16
N VAL A 63 7.49 3.41 -15.87
CA VAL A 63 8.88 3.67 -15.48
C VAL A 63 8.93 4.36 -14.11
N ILE A 64 8.19 5.46 -13.95
CA ILE A 64 8.15 6.21 -12.68
C ILE A 64 7.69 5.30 -11.54
N SER A 65 6.65 4.49 -11.77
CA SER A 65 6.14 3.58 -10.76
C SER A 65 7.14 2.47 -10.42
N SER A 66 7.89 1.95 -11.40
CA SER A 66 8.93 0.94 -11.18
C SER A 66 10.07 1.51 -10.33
N VAL A 67 10.54 2.72 -10.67
CA VAL A 67 11.58 3.43 -9.90
C VAL A 67 11.08 3.72 -8.49
N ALA A 68 9.83 4.18 -8.34
CA ALA A 68 9.20 4.43 -7.05
C ALA A 68 9.13 3.17 -6.17
N ARG A 69 8.73 2.02 -6.74
CA ARG A 69 8.68 0.72 -6.04
C ARG A 69 10.05 0.22 -5.65
N LEU A 70 11.02 0.32 -6.56
CA LEU A 70 12.40 -0.05 -6.28
C LEU A 70 12.98 0.82 -5.17
N SER A 71 12.78 2.14 -5.25
CA SER A 71 13.20 3.09 -4.22
C SER A 71 12.56 2.76 -2.88
N PHE A 72 11.28 2.42 -2.87
CA PHE A 72 10.60 2.01 -1.65
C PHE A 72 11.21 0.74 -1.03
N LEU A 73 11.44 -0.31 -1.83
CA LEU A 73 12.09 -1.53 -1.36
C LEU A 73 13.50 -1.26 -0.82
N LEU A 74 14.24 -0.37 -1.48
CA LEU A 74 15.57 0.05 -1.03
C LEU A 74 15.52 0.89 0.25
N LEU A 75 14.47 1.66 0.48
CA LEU A 75 14.30 2.49 1.69
C LEU A 75 13.84 1.69 2.91
N LEU A 76 13.19 0.53 2.72
CA LEU A 76 12.77 -0.33 3.81
C LEU A 76 13.89 -0.67 4.81
N PRO A 77 15.08 -1.14 4.42
CA PRO A 77 16.15 -1.47 5.37
C PRO A 77 16.70 -0.27 6.14
N PHE A 78 16.65 0.94 5.57
CA PHE A 78 17.30 2.13 6.16
C PHE A 78 16.43 2.92 7.15
N ARG A 79 15.12 2.67 7.24
CA ARG A 79 14.23 3.42 8.15
C ARG A 79 14.23 2.87 9.57
N ALA A 80 13.99 3.75 10.55
CA ALA A 80 13.75 3.36 11.94
C ALA A 80 12.50 2.46 12.06
N ALA A 81 12.50 1.54 13.02
CA ALA A 81 11.46 0.51 13.20
C ALA A 81 10.02 1.08 13.18
N ASP A 82 9.78 2.18 13.89
CA ASP A 82 8.44 2.80 13.98
C ASP A 82 7.94 3.34 12.63
N GLY A 83 8.86 3.94 11.85
CA GLY A 83 8.54 4.42 10.51
C GLY A 83 8.29 3.28 9.52
N ARG A 84 8.93 2.13 9.72
CA ARG A 84 8.77 0.95 8.85
C ARG A 84 7.38 0.34 8.99
N SER A 85 6.89 0.10 10.21
CA SER A 85 5.54 -0.47 10.40
C SER A 85 4.45 0.43 9.82
N PHE A 86 4.56 1.76 9.99
CA PHE A 86 3.61 2.69 9.36
C PHE A 86 3.61 2.58 7.84
N MET A 87 4.79 2.62 7.20
CA MET A 87 4.91 2.51 5.74
C MET A 87 4.40 1.16 5.22
N LEU A 88 4.71 0.07 5.92
CA LEU A 88 4.25 -1.28 5.59
C LEU A 88 2.73 -1.38 5.69
N LYS A 89 2.11 -0.85 6.75
CA LYS A 89 0.65 -0.81 6.88
C LYS A 89 -0.04 0.01 5.79
N VAL A 90 0.52 1.18 5.47
CA VAL A 90 0.05 2.02 4.35
C VAL A 90 0.07 1.22 3.06
N ILE A 91 1.16 0.53 2.76
CA ILE A 91 1.30 -0.25 1.52
C ILE A 91 0.42 -1.48 1.50
N THR A 92 0.31 -2.23 2.59
CA THR A 92 -0.57 -3.40 2.65
C THR A 92 -2.02 -2.99 2.41
N LYS A 93 -2.48 -1.90 3.03
CA LYS A 93 -3.80 -1.33 2.74
C LYS A 93 -3.91 -0.87 1.30
N LEU A 94 -2.88 -0.24 0.77
CA LEU A 94 -2.86 0.21 -0.61
C LEU A 94 -3.00 -0.96 -1.59
N VAL A 95 -2.13 -1.97 -1.47
CA VAL A 95 -2.15 -3.17 -2.31
C VAL A 95 -3.51 -3.85 -2.24
N ALA A 96 -4.11 -3.98 -1.05
CA ALA A 96 -5.46 -4.50 -0.89
C ALA A 96 -6.51 -3.64 -1.61
N THR A 97 -6.44 -2.32 -1.44
CA THR A 97 -7.38 -1.37 -2.05
C THR A 97 -7.25 -1.32 -3.56
N MET A 98 -6.06 -1.61 -4.10
CA MET A 98 -5.76 -1.55 -5.53
C MET A 98 -5.97 -2.87 -6.27
N SER A 99 -5.75 -3.99 -5.59
CA SER A 99 -6.00 -5.33 -6.16
C SER A 99 -7.49 -5.56 -6.43
N LEU A 100 -8.38 -5.07 -5.57
CA LEU A 100 -9.84 -5.21 -5.73
C LEU A 100 -10.36 -4.60 -7.04
N PRO A 101 -10.10 -3.31 -7.34
CA PRO A 101 -10.50 -2.69 -8.61
C PRO A 101 -9.86 -3.36 -9.82
N ALA A 102 -8.61 -3.84 -9.71
CA ALA A 102 -7.93 -4.52 -10.81
C ALA A 102 -8.58 -5.87 -11.14
N VAL A 103 -8.94 -6.67 -10.13
CA VAL A 103 -9.66 -7.94 -10.34
C VAL A 103 -11.04 -7.66 -10.93
N MET A 104 -11.74 -6.66 -10.39
CA MET A 104 -13.06 -6.25 -10.91
C MET A 104 -12.97 -5.76 -12.36
N SER A 105 -11.96 -4.97 -12.72
CA SER A 105 -11.79 -4.49 -14.09
C SER A 105 -11.53 -5.61 -15.08
N ILE A 106 -10.75 -6.63 -14.68
CA ILE A 106 -10.50 -7.82 -15.51
C ILE A 106 -11.82 -8.58 -15.73
N GLY A 107 -12.60 -8.80 -14.67
CA GLY A 107 -13.91 -9.45 -14.78
C GLY A 107 -14.88 -8.69 -15.67
N VAL A 108 -14.96 -7.36 -15.53
CA VAL A 108 -15.81 -6.51 -16.37
C VAL A 108 -15.32 -6.50 -17.82
N SER A 109 -14.00 -6.44 -18.06
CA SER A 109 -13.45 -6.43 -19.42
C SER A 109 -13.77 -7.69 -20.23
N ALA A 110 -14.02 -8.83 -19.57
CA ALA A 110 -14.42 -10.06 -20.23
C ALA A 110 -15.83 -10.00 -20.85
N HIS A 111 -16.62 -8.99 -20.49
CA HIS A 111 -17.99 -8.79 -20.96
C HIS A 111 -18.17 -7.56 -21.87
N LEU A 112 -17.09 -6.82 -22.14
CA LEU A 112 -17.12 -5.60 -22.95
C LEU A 112 -16.53 -5.85 -24.34
N ASP A 113 -16.91 -5.02 -25.31
CA ASP A 113 -16.30 -5.03 -26.64
C ASP A 113 -14.79 -4.77 -26.57
N ASP A 114 -14.02 -5.40 -27.47
CA ASP A 114 -12.55 -5.40 -27.47
C ASP A 114 -11.94 -3.99 -27.35
N HIS A 115 -12.53 -3.01 -28.03
CA HIS A 115 -12.05 -1.63 -27.97
C HIS A 115 -12.28 -1.01 -26.59
N VAL A 116 -13.44 -1.22 -25.97
CA VAL A 116 -13.75 -0.67 -24.64
C VAL A 116 -12.94 -1.39 -23.57
N ALA A 117 -12.82 -2.72 -23.69
CA ALA A 117 -12.04 -3.56 -22.79
C ALA A 117 -10.57 -3.09 -22.70
N LEU A 118 -9.94 -2.81 -23.85
CA LEU A 118 -8.56 -2.31 -23.91
C LEU A 118 -8.40 -0.98 -23.14
N TRP A 119 -9.31 -0.03 -23.34
CA TRP A 119 -9.27 1.26 -22.66
C TRP A 119 -9.50 1.13 -21.15
N THR A 120 -10.44 0.27 -20.73
CA THR A 120 -10.68 -0.01 -19.32
C THR A 120 -9.42 -0.55 -18.65
N VAL A 121 -8.75 -1.52 -19.27
CA VAL A 121 -7.50 -2.10 -18.75
C VAL A 121 -6.40 -1.04 -18.63
N HIS A 122 -6.20 -0.21 -19.66
CA HIS A 122 -5.20 0.86 -19.62
C HIS A 122 -5.48 1.90 -18.53
N LEU A 123 -6.73 2.33 -18.38
CA LEU A 123 -7.11 3.29 -17.34
C LEU A 123 -6.97 2.72 -15.94
N THR A 124 -7.34 1.45 -15.73
CA THR A 124 -7.13 0.78 -14.44
C THR A 124 -5.64 0.65 -14.12
N PHE A 125 -4.82 0.34 -15.11
CA PHE A 125 -3.37 0.24 -14.94
C PHE A 125 -2.72 1.61 -14.65
N LEU A 126 -3.17 2.66 -15.34
CA LEU A 126 -2.72 4.02 -15.07
C LEU A 126 -3.12 4.47 -13.66
N SER A 127 -4.37 4.21 -13.27
CA SER A 127 -4.85 4.45 -11.91
C SER A 127 -4.00 3.69 -10.88
N PHE A 128 -3.60 2.45 -11.21
CA PHE A 128 -2.73 1.64 -10.37
C PHE A 128 -1.34 2.28 -10.17
N HIS A 129 -0.76 2.92 -11.19
CA HIS A 129 0.50 3.61 -11.02
C HIS A 129 0.37 4.90 -10.21
N LEU A 130 -0.65 5.70 -10.50
CA LEU A 130 -0.87 6.98 -9.83
C LEU A 130 -1.15 6.80 -8.34
N THR A 131 -2.04 5.88 -7.97
CA THR A 131 -2.38 5.62 -6.57
C THR A 131 -1.17 5.10 -5.79
N PHE A 132 -0.26 4.33 -6.41
CA PHE A 132 1.00 3.93 -5.78
C PHE A 132 1.93 5.11 -5.51
N VAL A 133 2.10 6.02 -6.48
CA VAL A 133 2.94 7.20 -6.31
C VAL A 133 2.39 8.11 -5.19
N VAL A 134 1.08 8.31 -5.15
CA VAL A 134 0.41 9.07 -4.09
C VAL A 134 0.63 8.42 -2.72
N ALA A 135 0.52 7.10 -2.63
CA ALA A 135 0.77 6.39 -1.38
C ALA A 135 2.22 6.47 -0.93
N LEU A 136 3.16 6.33 -1.88
CA LEU A 136 4.57 6.48 -1.60
C LEU A 136 4.87 7.89 -1.08
N PHE A 137 4.24 8.92 -1.64
CA PHE A 137 4.36 10.28 -1.13
C PHE A 137 3.94 10.39 0.34
N PHE A 138 2.78 9.83 0.73
CA PHE A 138 2.36 9.80 2.14
C PHE A 138 3.31 8.97 3.02
N ALA A 139 3.82 7.85 2.51
CA ALA A 139 4.78 7.01 3.22
C ALA A 139 6.12 7.74 3.48
N LEU A 140 6.60 8.51 2.50
CA LEU A 140 7.83 9.31 2.59
C LEU A 140 7.67 10.46 3.58
N ILE A 141 6.55 11.17 3.51
CA ILE A 141 6.18 12.24 4.44
C ILE A 141 6.08 11.71 5.89
N GLY A 142 5.59 10.48 6.06
CA GLY A 142 5.40 9.86 7.37
C GLY A 142 4.24 10.47 8.16
N ILE A 143 4.09 10.05 9.42
CA ILE A 143 2.94 10.41 10.26
C ILE A 143 2.87 11.93 10.51
N ASN A 144 4.00 12.53 10.91
CA ASN A 144 4.05 13.94 11.29
C ASN A 144 3.74 14.86 10.10
N GLY A 145 4.31 14.58 8.94
CA GLY A 145 4.01 15.38 7.76
C GLY A 145 2.60 15.11 7.21
N THR A 146 2.07 13.88 7.37
CA THR A 146 0.68 13.59 6.95
C THR A 146 -0.31 14.37 7.82
N LEU A 147 -0.04 14.50 9.13
CA LEU A 147 -0.84 15.33 10.04
C LEU A 147 -0.77 16.83 9.73
N ALA A 148 0.31 17.30 9.12
CA ALA A 148 0.47 18.70 8.72
C ALA A 148 -0.36 19.08 7.48
N LEU A 149 -0.84 18.10 6.71
CA LEU A 149 -1.69 18.33 5.53
C LEU A 149 -3.14 18.66 5.92
N PRO A 150 -3.85 19.49 5.14
CA PRO A 150 -5.28 19.71 5.34
C PRO A 150 -6.05 18.39 5.17
N GLY A 151 -6.79 17.99 6.20
CA GLY A 151 -7.47 16.68 6.23
C GLY A 151 -6.58 15.50 6.63
N GLY A 152 -5.32 15.74 7.01
CA GLY A 152 -4.35 14.72 7.41
C GLY A 152 -4.83 13.76 8.50
N LYS A 153 -5.65 14.24 9.44
CA LYS A 153 -6.27 13.41 10.49
C LYS A 153 -7.19 12.33 9.92
N CYS A 154 -8.00 12.65 8.90
CA CYS A 154 -8.90 11.71 8.25
C CYS A 154 -8.11 10.65 7.46
N MET A 155 -7.07 11.08 6.73
CA MET A 155 -6.14 10.18 6.05
C MET A 155 -5.44 9.24 7.03
N LEU A 156 -4.95 9.77 8.15
CA LEU A 156 -4.30 8.96 9.17
C LEU A 156 -5.29 7.95 9.78
N HIS A 157 -6.53 8.36 10.03
CA HIS A 157 -7.59 7.44 10.43
C HIS A 157 -7.81 6.36 9.36
N PHE A 158 -7.91 6.70 8.07
CA PHE A 158 -8.06 5.68 7.02
C PHE A 158 -6.91 4.66 7.03
N PHE A 159 -5.66 5.12 7.16
CA PHE A 159 -4.48 4.25 7.22
C PHE A 159 -4.35 3.48 8.54
N LEU A 160 -4.83 4.01 9.66
CA LEU A 160 -4.70 3.40 11.00
C LEU A 160 -5.96 2.69 11.52
N ALA A 161 -7.15 2.92 10.95
CA ALA A 161 -8.46 2.50 11.51
C ALA A 161 -8.74 0.97 11.50
N ARG A 162 -7.72 0.15 11.33
CA ARG A 162 -7.83 -1.30 11.57
C ARG A 162 -6.88 -1.67 12.69
N GLN A 163 -7.37 -1.65 13.93
CA GLN A 163 -7.21 -2.70 14.95
C GLN A 163 -8.13 -2.46 16.18
N ASP A 164 -8.64 -1.24 16.40
CA ASP A 164 -9.50 -0.95 17.57
C ASP A 164 -10.80 -1.78 17.60
N LEU A 165 -11.39 -2.09 16.44
CA LEU A 165 -12.62 -2.91 16.39
C LEU A 165 -12.41 -4.39 16.79
N PHE A 166 -11.19 -4.93 16.61
CA PHE A 166 -10.85 -6.29 17.03
C PHE A 166 -10.33 -6.33 18.48
N SER A 167 -9.57 -5.32 18.90
CA SER A 167 -9.06 -5.18 20.28
C SER A 167 -10.18 -4.88 21.29
N LYS A 168 -11.19 -4.10 20.90
CA LYS A 168 -12.37 -3.88 21.74
C LYS A 168 -13.22 -5.15 21.87
N ARG A 169 -13.16 -6.06 20.89
CA ARG A 169 -13.88 -7.34 20.95
C ARG A 169 -13.18 -8.34 21.86
N SER A 170 -11.85 -8.45 21.83
CA SER A 170 -11.09 -9.35 22.72
C SER A 170 -11.18 -8.96 24.19
N SER A 171 -11.19 -7.66 24.50
CA SER A 171 -11.37 -7.16 25.87
C SER A 171 -12.80 -7.35 26.42
N THR A 172 -13.82 -7.37 25.55
CA THR A 172 -15.20 -7.65 25.98
C THR A 172 -15.42 -9.15 26.23
N THR A 173 -14.73 -10.04 25.49
CA THR A 173 -14.83 -11.50 25.68
C THR A 173 -14.07 -11.97 26.92
N ALA A 174 -12.89 -11.39 27.20
CA ALA A 174 -12.14 -11.71 28.41
C ALA A 174 -12.84 -11.25 29.71
N ALA A 175 -13.65 -10.18 29.64
CA ALA A 175 -14.43 -9.71 30.79
C ALA A 175 -15.66 -10.58 31.10
N SER A 176 -16.25 -11.27 30.10
CA SER A 176 -17.40 -12.16 30.37
C SER A 176 -16.99 -13.52 30.93
N GLU A 177 -15.76 -13.97 30.67
CA GLU A 177 -15.24 -15.23 31.23
C GLU A 177 -14.85 -15.09 32.71
N SER A 178 -14.51 -13.88 33.20
CA SER A 178 -14.17 -13.68 34.61
C SER A 178 -15.39 -13.47 35.54
N GLU A 179 -16.61 -13.40 35.02
CA GLU A 179 -17.85 -13.30 35.84
C GLU A 179 -18.57 -14.65 36.01
N THR A 180 -18.01 -15.74 35.46
CA THR A 180 -18.63 -17.09 35.53
C THR A 180 -17.83 -18.13 36.33
N GLU A 181 -16.74 -17.73 36.99
CA GLU A 181 -16.05 -18.49 38.04
C GLU A 181 -16.28 -17.86 39.42
#